data_AF-A0AAD3RC36-F1
#
_entry.id   AF-A0AAD3RC36-F1
#
_cell.length_a   1.000
_cell.length_b   1.000
_cell.length_c   1.000
_cell.angle_alpha   90.00
_cell.angle_beta   90.00
_cell.angle_gamma   90.00
#
_symmetry.space_group_name_H-M   'P 1'
#
loop_
_entity.id
_entity.type
_entity.pdbx_description
1 polymer ?
#
loop_
_entity_poly.entity_id
_entity_poly.type
_entity_poly.pdbx_seq_one_letter_code
_entity_poly.pdbx_strand_id
1 'polypeptide(L)'
;PLGIMSILEEECMFPKATDNSFKAKLYDNHIGKSPNFQKPRPDKKRKYEAHFELVHYAGVVPYNTVGWLDKNKDPLNETVVACFQKSSSKLLASLYENYVGSDAAYDPKPGSKEKRKKAASFQTVSQLHKENLNKLMTNLRSTQPHFVRCIIPNETKTPGIIDPFLVLHQLRCNGVLEGIRICRKGFPNRILYAEFKQRYRILNPHAIPDDKFVDSRKAAEKLLASLDIDHNQYKFGHTKVFFKAGLLGHLEELRDERLAKVLTLLQAAARGKIMRMELLRMMER
;
A
#
# COMPACT_ATOMS: atom_id res chain seq x y z
N PRO A 1 -17.91 12.74 17.68
CA PRO A 1 -18.63 11.46 17.87
C PRO A 1 -17.63 10.36 18.18
N LEU A 2 -17.92 9.50 19.17
CA LEU A 2 -17.16 8.27 19.37
C LEU A 2 -17.21 7.43 18.09
N GLY A 3 -16.10 6.79 17.73
CA GLY A 3 -16.05 5.91 16.57
C GLY A 3 -16.66 4.55 16.87
N ILE A 4 -17.00 3.79 15.81
CA ILE A 4 -17.60 2.44 15.92
C ILE A 4 -16.78 1.53 16.85
N MET A 5 -15.46 1.48 16.68
CA MET A 5 -14.57 0.64 17.50
C MET A 5 -14.54 1.09 18.97
N SER A 6 -14.58 2.40 19.24
CA SER A 6 -14.60 2.90 20.61
C SER A 6 -15.90 2.57 21.33
N ILE A 7 -17.04 2.64 20.63
CA ILE A 7 -18.34 2.23 21.19
C ILE A 7 -18.33 0.71 21.45
N LEU A 8 -17.70 -0.09 20.58
CA LEU A 8 -17.58 -1.53 20.76
C LEU A 8 -16.69 -1.88 21.97
N GLU A 9 -15.54 -1.22 22.08
CA GLU A 9 -14.61 -1.36 23.22
C GLU A 9 -15.32 -1.03 24.54
N GLU A 10 -16.07 0.07 24.60
CA GLU A 10 -16.81 0.49 25.80
C GLU A 10 -17.91 -0.52 26.17
N GLU A 11 -18.71 -0.99 25.20
CA GLU A 11 -19.75 -2.00 25.45
C GLU A 11 -19.18 -3.35 25.89
N CYS A 12 -17.97 -3.73 25.47
CA CYS A 12 -17.32 -4.94 25.94
C CYS A 12 -16.96 -4.88 27.44
N MET A 13 -16.84 -3.70 28.04
CA MET A 13 -16.56 -3.54 29.48
C MET A 13 -17.80 -3.75 30.36
N PHE A 14 -19.01 -3.61 29.80
CA PHE A 14 -20.25 -3.69 30.57
C PHE A 14 -20.77 -5.13 30.61
N PRO A 15 -20.92 -5.75 31.80
CA PRO A 15 -21.33 -7.15 31.92
C PRO A 15 -22.73 -7.46 31.36
N LYS A 16 -23.62 -6.46 31.35
CA LYS A 16 -25.01 -6.57 30.86
C LYS A 16 -25.20 -5.98 29.46
N ALA A 17 -24.13 -5.53 28.79
CA ALA A 17 -24.22 -5.06 27.42
C ALA A 17 -24.54 -6.23 26.48
N THR A 18 -25.31 -5.93 25.44
CA THR A 18 -25.73 -6.87 24.41
C THR A 18 -25.46 -6.27 23.04
N ASP A 19 -25.45 -7.08 21.99
CA ASP A 19 -25.29 -6.55 20.63
C ASP A 19 -26.41 -5.54 20.26
N ASN A 20 -27.56 -5.62 20.93
CA ASN A 20 -28.65 -4.66 20.81
C ASN A 20 -28.34 -3.31 21.48
N SER A 21 -27.71 -3.29 22.66
CA SER A 21 -27.30 -2.03 23.30
C SER A 21 -26.17 -1.36 22.50
N PHE A 22 -25.23 -2.15 21.98
CA PHE A 22 -24.21 -1.68 21.04
C PHE A 22 -24.83 -1.05 19.79
N LYS A 23 -25.79 -1.74 19.16
CA LYS A 23 -26.54 -1.22 18.01
C LYS A 23 -27.21 0.11 18.35
N ALA A 24 -27.94 0.20 19.46
CA ALA A 24 -28.61 1.43 19.86
C ALA A 24 -27.63 2.61 20.01
N LYS A 25 -26.52 2.40 20.74
CA LYS A 25 -25.46 3.43 20.89
C LYS A 25 -24.85 3.85 19.55
N LEU A 26 -24.64 2.92 18.62
CA LEU A 26 -24.16 3.25 17.27
C LEU A 26 -25.12 4.21 16.55
N TYR A 27 -26.42 3.90 16.61
CA TYR A 27 -27.45 4.73 15.99
C TYR A 27 -27.46 6.13 16.60
N ASP A 28 -27.52 6.26 17.93
CA ASP A 28 -27.58 7.56 18.62
C ASP A 28 -26.36 8.46 18.31
N ASN A 29 -25.19 7.84 18.10
CA ASN A 29 -23.95 8.56 17.84
C ASN A 29 -23.74 8.92 16.36
N HIS A 30 -24.25 8.11 15.42
CA HIS A 30 -23.91 8.26 13.99
C HIS A 30 -25.08 8.61 13.08
N ILE A 31 -26.30 8.17 13.38
CA ILE A 31 -27.44 8.41 12.48
C ILE A 31 -27.73 9.91 12.37
N GLY A 32 -27.87 10.41 11.15
CA GLY A 32 -28.10 11.84 10.88
C GLY A 32 -26.88 12.76 11.12
N LYS A 33 -25.82 12.26 11.77
CA LYS A 33 -24.57 13.01 12.05
C LYS A 33 -23.44 12.64 11.09
N SER A 34 -23.40 11.38 10.65
CA SER A 34 -22.34 10.84 9.80
C SER A 34 -22.89 10.45 8.42
N PRO A 35 -22.43 11.07 7.31
CA PRO A 35 -22.98 10.80 5.97
C PRO A 35 -22.69 9.37 5.48
N ASN A 36 -21.64 8.74 6.01
CA ASN A 36 -21.22 7.41 5.63
C ASN A 36 -21.87 6.30 6.46
N PHE A 37 -22.74 6.63 7.42
CA PHE A 37 -23.46 5.66 8.25
C PHE A 37 -24.94 5.67 7.85
N GLN A 38 -25.44 4.53 7.38
CA GLN A 38 -26.78 4.42 6.80
C GLN A 38 -27.60 3.34 7.50
N LYS A 39 -28.93 3.51 7.44
CA LYS A 39 -29.88 2.44 7.79
C LYS A 39 -29.79 1.34 6.72
N PRO A 40 -29.88 0.06 7.12
CA PRO A 40 -29.82 -1.06 6.19
C PRO A 40 -31.03 -0.99 5.25
N ARG A 41 -30.80 -1.17 3.95
CA ARG A 41 -31.87 -1.22 2.96
C ARG A 41 -32.53 -2.60 2.94
N PRO A 42 -33.86 -2.69 2.76
CA PRO A 42 -34.55 -3.96 2.60
C PRO A 42 -34.03 -4.67 1.34
N ASP A 43 -33.48 -5.87 1.50
CA ASP A 43 -32.98 -6.67 0.39
C ASP A 43 -33.49 -8.10 0.53
N LYS A 44 -34.47 -8.46 -0.33
CA LYS A 44 -35.10 -9.78 -0.33
C LYS A 44 -34.15 -10.93 -0.68
N LYS A 45 -32.98 -10.63 -1.27
CA LYS A 45 -31.97 -11.65 -1.61
C LYS A 45 -30.99 -11.91 -0.47
N ARG A 46 -30.96 -11.06 0.57
CA ARG A 46 -30.03 -11.17 1.68
C ARG A 46 -30.49 -12.27 2.64
N LYS A 47 -29.65 -13.27 2.86
CA LYS A 47 -29.92 -14.41 3.75
C LYS A 47 -29.72 -14.11 5.24
N TYR A 48 -29.25 -12.91 5.58
CA TYR A 48 -28.93 -12.51 6.95
C TYR A 48 -29.47 -11.11 7.25
N GLU A 49 -29.79 -10.86 8.51
CA GLU A 49 -30.22 -9.55 8.97
C GLU A 49 -29.04 -8.57 8.96
N ALA A 50 -29.23 -7.37 8.42
CA ALA A 50 -28.26 -6.30 8.53
C ALA A 50 -28.75 -5.25 9.50
N HIS A 51 -27.86 -4.74 10.34
CA HIS A 51 -28.17 -3.78 11.39
C HIS A 51 -27.77 -2.36 11.01
N PHE A 52 -26.73 -2.16 10.18
CA PHE A 52 -26.35 -0.87 9.62
C PHE A 52 -25.58 -1.05 8.30
N GLU A 53 -25.48 0.03 7.52
CA GLU A 53 -24.72 0.07 6.27
C GLU A 53 -23.60 1.12 6.38
N LEU A 54 -22.40 0.80 5.89
CA LEU A 54 -21.33 1.79 5.73
C LEU A 54 -21.06 2.07 4.26
N VAL A 55 -20.93 3.34 3.95
CA VAL A 55 -20.50 3.79 2.62
C VAL A 55 -18.97 3.76 2.58
N HIS A 56 -18.43 2.75 1.89
CA HIS A 56 -17.02 2.69 1.52
C HIS A 56 -16.81 3.25 0.12
N TYR A 57 -15.57 3.59 -0.22
CA TYR A 57 -15.24 4.09 -1.57
C TYR A 57 -15.66 3.11 -2.68
N ALA A 58 -15.63 1.80 -2.39
CA ALA A 58 -15.99 0.73 -3.30
C ALA A 58 -17.51 0.53 -3.44
N GLY A 59 -18.29 0.98 -2.44
CA GLY A 59 -19.72 0.72 -2.36
C GLY A 59 -20.22 0.65 -0.94
N VAL A 60 -21.52 0.39 -0.81
CA VAL A 60 -22.20 0.31 0.48
C VAL A 60 -22.18 -1.12 0.99
N VAL A 61 -21.71 -1.32 2.21
CA VAL A 61 -21.56 -2.65 2.82
C VAL A 61 -22.53 -2.79 4.00
N PRO A 62 -23.44 -3.79 3.98
CA PRO A 62 -24.33 -4.08 5.09
C PRO A 62 -23.65 -4.96 6.14
N TYR A 63 -23.68 -4.51 7.40
CA TYR A 63 -23.08 -5.19 8.55
C TYR A 63 -24.14 -5.80 9.47
N ASN A 64 -23.86 -6.99 9.98
CA ASN A 64 -24.59 -7.66 11.05
C ASN A 64 -23.74 -7.60 12.33
N THR A 65 -24.31 -7.14 13.44
CA THR A 65 -23.60 -6.96 14.73
C THR A 65 -23.73 -8.14 15.70
N VAL A 66 -24.44 -9.21 15.34
CA VAL A 66 -24.63 -10.38 16.20
C VAL A 66 -23.28 -11.04 16.52
N GLY A 67 -23.05 -11.28 17.81
CA GLY A 67 -21.84 -11.87 18.37
C GLY A 67 -20.62 -10.96 18.32
N TRP A 68 -20.76 -9.66 18.06
CA TRP A 68 -19.61 -8.76 18.00
C TRP A 68 -18.98 -8.56 19.37
N LEU A 69 -19.79 -8.42 20.43
CA LEU A 69 -19.26 -8.26 21.78
C LEU A 69 -18.46 -9.49 22.21
N ASP A 70 -18.99 -10.69 21.98
CA ASP A 70 -18.31 -11.95 22.34
C ASP A 70 -17.02 -12.14 21.52
N LYS A 71 -17.07 -11.91 20.21
CA LYS A 71 -15.87 -11.98 19.34
C LYS A 71 -14.79 -10.98 19.73
N ASN A 72 -15.18 -9.80 20.23
CA ASN A 72 -14.23 -8.77 20.62
C ASN A 72 -13.67 -8.99 22.04
N LYS A 73 -14.42 -9.67 22.91
CA LYS A 73 -13.96 -10.12 24.24
C LYS A 73 -13.03 -11.33 24.15
N ASP A 74 -13.24 -12.19 23.15
CA ASP A 74 -12.50 -13.45 22.94
C ASP A 74 -12.44 -14.33 24.21
N PRO A 75 -13.61 -14.69 24.80
CA PRO A 75 -13.64 -15.38 26.08
C PRO A 75 -13.13 -16.81 25.95
N LEU A 76 -12.04 -17.16 26.65
CA LEU A 76 -11.60 -18.55 26.82
C LEU A 76 -12.06 -19.11 28.16
N ASN A 77 -12.24 -20.43 28.23
CA ASN A 77 -12.50 -21.11 29.48
C ASN A 77 -11.23 -21.06 30.36
N GLU A 78 -11.27 -20.27 31.42
CA GLU A 78 -10.12 -20.03 32.30
C GLU A 78 -9.60 -21.31 32.99
N THR A 79 -10.49 -22.26 33.31
CA THR A 79 -10.09 -23.55 33.91
C THR A 79 -9.24 -24.37 32.94
N VAL A 80 -9.64 -24.40 31.67
CA VAL A 80 -8.88 -25.10 30.62
C VAL A 80 -7.54 -24.41 30.38
N VAL A 81 -7.51 -23.07 30.35
CA VAL A 81 -6.25 -22.32 30.20
C VAL A 81 -5.29 -22.60 31.35
N ALA A 82 -5.78 -22.66 32.59
CA ALA A 82 -4.96 -23.00 33.75
C ALA A 82 -4.35 -24.41 33.65
N CYS A 83 -5.07 -25.38 33.05
CA CYS A 83 -4.53 -26.70 32.75
C CYS A 83 -3.42 -26.63 31.70
N PHE A 84 -3.59 -25.83 30.64
CA PHE A 84 -2.58 -25.67 29.58
C PHE A 84 -1.31 -24.99 30.08
N GLN A 85 -1.44 -23.96 30.93
CA GLN A 85 -0.29 -23.30 31.57
C GLN A 85 0.54 -24.25 32.45
N LYS A 86 -0.09 -25.28 33.03
CA LYS A 86 0.56 -26.31 33.87
C LYS A 86 0.85 -27.61 33.12
N SER A 87 0.74 -27.61 31.79
CA SER A 87 0.97 -28.81 30.99
C SER A 87 2.40 -29.35 31.17
N SER A 88 2.55 -30.67 31.16
CA SER A 88 3.86 -31.33 31.07
C SER A 88 4.57 -31.07 29.73
N SER A 89 3.82 -30.73 28.68
CA SER A 89 4.37 -30.29 27.40
C SER A 89 4.86 -28.84 27.51
N LYS A 90 6.18 -28.65 27.50
CA LYS A 90 6.82 -27.33 27.57
C LYS A 90 6.33 -26.37 26.48
N LEU A 91 6.09 -26.89 25.26
CA LEU A 91 5.57 -26.09 24.15
C LEU A 91 4.14 -25.59 24.43
N LEU A 92 3.28 -26.46 24.98
CA LEU A 92 1.90 -26.07 25.28
C LEU A 92 1.85 -25.04 26.41
N ALA A 93 2.66 -25.25 27.46
CA ALA A 93 2.75 -24.30 28.58
C ALA A 93 3.25 -22.92 28.11
N SER A 94 4.26 -22.85 27.24
CA SER A 94 4.81 -21.58 26.76
C SER A 94 3.84 -20.77 25.90
N LEU A 95 2.93 -21.41 25.16
CA LEU A 95 1.91 -20.71 24.37
C LEU A 95 0.91 -19.94 25.23
N TYR A 96 0.64 -20.40 26.45
CA TYR A 96 -0.35 -19.81 27.37
C TYR A 96 0.27 -19.06 28.55
N GLU A 97 1.60 -18.98 28.64
CA GLU A 97 2.32 -18.34 29.76
C GLU A 97 1.89 -16.88 29.99
N ASN A 98 1.62 -16.15 28.91
CA ASN A 98 1.23 -14.74 28.96
C ASN A 98 -0.28 -14.50 28.95
N TYR A 99 -1.11 -15.55 28.94
CA TYR A 99 -2.55 -15.39 29.01
C TYR A 99 -2.96 -14.97 30.43
N VAL A 100 -3.63 -13.83 30.53
CA VAL A 100 -4.22 -13.32 31.78
C VAL A 100 -5.73 -13.41 31.63
N GLY A 101 -6.36 -14.27 32.43
CA GLY A 101 -7.83 -14.40 32.47
C GLY A 101 -8.51 -13.12 32.94
N SER A 102 -9.75 -12.93 32.53
CA SER A 102 -10.60 -11.81 32.92
C SER A 102 -10.83 -11.73 34.44
N ASP A 103 -10.88 -12.86 35.15
CA ASP A 103 -11.10 -12.85 36.61
C ASP A 103 -9.86 -12.42 37.41
N ALA A 104 -8.66 -12.51 36.84
CA ALA A 104 -7.43 -12.03 37.49
C ALA A 104 -7.36 -10.49 37.58
N ALA A 105 -8.21 -9.77 36.84
CA ALA A 105 -8.35 -8.31 36.95
C ALA A 105 -9.17 -7.88 38.19
N TYR A 106 -9.98 -8.78 38.76
CA TYR A 106 -10.97 -8.46 39.79
C TYR A 106 -10.52 -8.74 41.23
N ASP A 107 -9.37 -9.37 41.46
CA ASP A 107 -8.85 -9.63 42.82
C ASP A 107 -7.68 -8.67 43.17
N PRO A 108 -7.92 -7.54 43.83
CA PRO A 108 -6.87 -6.62 44.24
C PRO A 108 -6.17 -7.16 45.49
N LYS A 109 -5.16 -8.02 45.33
CA LYS A 109 -4.20 -8.25 46.42
C LYS A 109 -3.37 -6.97 46.64
N PRO A 110 -3.43 -6.35 47.83
CA PRO A 110 -2.69 -5.13 48.10
C PRO A 110 -1.22 -5.50 48.34
N GLY A 111 -0.31 -5.10 47.44
CA GLY A 111 1.13 -5.14 47.74
C GLY A 111 2.12 -5.38 46.60
N SER A 112 1.72 -5.87 45.43
CA SER A 112 2.68 -6.12 44.34
C SER A 112 2.82 -4.91 43.40
N LYS A 113 4.00 -4.29 43.40
CA LYS A 113 4.42 -3.23 42.47
C LYS A 113 4.62 -3.74 41.02
N GLU A 114 3.75 -4.58 40.49
CA GLU A 114 3.78 -4.97 39.06
C GLU A 114 2.78 -4.12 38.25
N LYS A 115 3.17 -2.87 37.98
CA LYS A 115 2.43 -1.95 37.08
C LYS A 115 2.28 -2.46 35.63
N ARG A 116 2.88 -3.60 35.25
CA ARG A 116 2.82 -4.14 33.90
C ARG A 116 1.62 -5.06 33.59
N LYS A 117 0.94 -5.63 34.59
CA LYS A 117 -0.11 -6.65 34.33
C LYS A 117 -1.56 -6.13 34.28
N LYS A 118 -1.88 -5.01 34.93
CA LYS A 118 -3.27 -4.50 34.98
C LYS A 118 -3.79 -3.90 33.68
N ALA A 119 -2.91 -3.43 32.78
CA ALA A 119 -3.32 -2.79 31.53
C ALA A 119 -3.56 -3.78 30.37
N ALA A 120 -3.00 -4.98 30.43
CA ALA A 120 -3.14 -5.99 29.36
C ALA A 120 -4.40 -6.85 29.51
N SER A 121 -4.98 -6.94 30.71
CA SER A 121 -6.05 -7.88 31.07
C SER A 121 -7.44 -7.56 30.50
N PHE A 122 -7.62 -6.39 29.90
CA PHE A 122 -8.88 -6.02 29.23
C PHE A 122 -8.63 -5.43 27.84
N GLN A 123 -7.53 -5.83 27.20
CA GLN A 123 -7.28 -5.46 25.82
C GLN A 123 -8.20 -6.28 24.92
N THR A 124 -9.24 -5.64 24.38
CA THR A 124 -10.12 -6.28 23.40
C THR A 124 -9.37 -6.57 22.10
N VAL A 125 -9.88 -7.52 21.32
CA VAL A 125 -9.30 -7.92 20.02
C VAL A 125 -9.17 -6.70 19.09
N SER A 126 -10.19 -5.85 19.05
CA SER A 126 -10.19 -4.61 18.26
C SER A 126 -9.09 -3.63 18.67
N GLN A 127 -8.84 -3.45 19.97
CA GLN A 127 -7.78 -2.56 20.46
C GLN A 127 -6.38 -3.08 20.07
N LEU A 128 -6.13 -4.38 20.20
CA LEU A 128 -4.87 -5.00 19.75
C LEU A 128 -4.66 -4.83 18.24
N HIS A 129 -5.69 -5.10 17.44
CA HIS A 129 -5.61 -4.92 15.98
C HIS A 129 -5.42 -3.47 15.58
N LYS A 130 -6.03 -2.52 16.28
CA LYS A 130 -5.86 -1.08 16.05
C LYS A 130 -4.42 -0.63 16.33
N GLU A 131 -3.81 -1.09 17.41
CA GLU A 131 -2.40 -0.80 17.72
C GLU A 131 -1.46 -1.38 16.66
N ASN A 132 -1.67 -2.64 16.26
CA ASN A 132 -0.87 -3.28 15.22
C ASN A 132 -1.05 -2.57 13.86
N LEU A 133 -2.28 -2.17 13.51
CA LEU A 133 -2.56 -1.41 12.30
C LEU A 133 -1.89 -0.05 12.32
N ASN A 134 -1.87 0.67 13.45
CA ASN A 134 -1.20 1.96 13.59
C ASN A 134 0.32 1.84 13.41
N LYS A 135 0.94 0.79 13.99
CA LYS A 135 2.37 0.49 13.79
C LYS A 135 2.65 0.19 12.32
N LEU A 136 1.82 -0.65 11.69
CA LEU A 136 1.95 -0.99 10.28
C LEU A 136 1.83 0.26 9.38
N MET A 137 0.84 1.11 9.62
CA MET A 137 0.63 2.33 8.84
C MET A 137 1.78 3.33 9.00
N THR A 138 2.38 3.42 10.18
CA THR A 138 3.59 4.23 10.41
C THR A 138 4.76 3.71 9.56
N ASN A 139 4.99 2.39 9.58
CA ASN A 139 6.05 1.77 8.78
C ASN A 139 5.81 1.97 7.28
N LEU A 140 4.60 1.72 6.79
CA LEU A 140 4.25 1.90 5.37
C LEU A 140 4.37 3.35 4.89
N ARG A 141 4.12 4.34 5.76
CA ARG A 141 4.30 5.77 5.42
C ARG A 141 5.76 6.20 5.33
N SER A 142 6.67 5.46 5.97
CA SER A 142 8.12 5.73 5.92
C SER A 142 8.81 5.18 4.67
N THR A 143 8.09 4.39 3.85
CA THR A 143 8.64 3.75 2.66
C THR A 143 8.07 4.35 1.36
N GLN A 144 8.69 4.00 0.23
CA GLN A 144 8.14 4.30 -1.09
C GLN A 144 7.21 3.17 -1.53
N PRO A 145 5.89 3.41 -1.67
CA PRO A 145 4.95 2.34 -1.98
C PRO A 145 4.97 1.99 -3.48
N HIS A 146 5.02 0.69 -3.75
CA HIS A 146 4.78 0.11 -5.07
C HIS A 146 3.53 -0.78 -4.98
N PHE A 147 2.60 -0.62 -5.93
CA PHE A 147 1.29 -1.27 -5.87
C PHE A 147 1.15 -2.34 -6.95
N VAL A 148 0.71 -3.53 -6.55
CA VAL A 148 0.24 -4.59 -7.45
C VAL A 148 -1.21 -4.89 -7.07
N ARG A 149 -2.12 -4.86 -8.04
CA ARG A 149 -3.54 -5.19 -7.82
C ARG A 149 -3.90 -6.46 -8.56
N CYS A 150 -4.13 -7.52 -7.79
CA CYS A 150 -4.59 -8.80 -8.33
C CYS A 150 -6.08 -8.72 -8.65
N ILE A 151 -6.48 -9.30 -9.78
CA ILE A 151 -7.87 -9.34 -10.25
C ILE A 151 -8.28 -10.79 -10.40
N ILE A 152 -9.44 -11.14 -9.84
CA ILE A 152 -10.05 -12.46 -9.99
C ILE A 152 -10.73 -12.50 -11.36
N PRO A 153 -10.32 -13.41 -12.28
CA PRO A 153 -10.87 -13.42 -13.63
C PRO A 153 -12.26 -14.07 -13.70
N ASN A 154 -12.56 -15.06 -12.84
CA ASN A 154 -13.85 -15.74 -12.77
C ASN A 154 -14.00 -16.45 -11.40
N GLU A 155 -15.25 -16.75 -11.00
CA GLU A 155 -15.55 -17.48 -9.75
C GLU A 155 -15.42 -19.01 -9.90
N THR A 156 -15.46 -19.53 -11.12
CA THR A 156 -15.35 -20.97 -11.41
C THR A 156 -13.91 -21.50 -11.29
N LYS A 157 -12.95 -20.60 -11.01
CA LYS A 157 -11.50 -20.89 -10.88
C LYS A 157 -10.92 -21.57 -12.13
N THR A 158 -11.47 -21.28 -13.30
CA THR A 158 -11.07 -21.89 -14.56
C THR A 158 -10.04 -21.00 -15.27
N PRO A 159 -8.88 -21.52 -15.68
CA PRO A 159 -7.90 -20.72 -16.41
C PRO A 159 -8.43 -20.29 -17.79
N GLY A 160 -8.01 -19.12 -18.27
CA GLY A 160 -8.37 -18.61 -19.60
C GLY A 160 -9.78 -18.02 -19.75
N ILE A 161 -10.66 -18.20 -18.75
CA ILE A 161 -12.00 -17.62 -18.75
C ILE A 161 -11.98 -16.28 -18.00
N ILE A 162 -12.64 -15.26 -18.56
CA ILE A 162 -12.80 -13.95 -17.92
C ILE A 162 -14.28 -13.59 -17.86
N ASP A 163 -14.77 -13.21 -16.68
CA ASP A 163 -16.07 -12.60 -16.47
C ASP A 163 -15.92 -11.07 -16.49
N PRO A 164 -16.42 -10.39 -17.54
CA PRO A 164 -16.27 -8.95 -17.69
C PRO A 164 -16.94 -8.14 -16.57
N PHE A 165 -18.09 -8.59 -16.06
CA PHE A 165 -18.84 -7.85 -15.05
C PHE A 165 -18.19 -7.97 -13.68
N LEU A 166 -17.68 -9.16 -13.34
CA LEU A 166 -16.91 -9.40 -12.13
C LEU A 166 -15.62 -8.57 -12.12
N VAL A 167 -14.88 -8.56 -13.23
CA VAL A 167 -13.65 -7.78 -13.37
C VAL A 167 -13.94 -6.29 -13.30
N LEU A 168 -14.97 -5.79 -14.00
CA LEU A 168 -15.36 -4.38 -13.97
C LEU A 168 -15.74 -3.92 -12.56
N HIS A 169 -16.48 -4.75 -11.81
CA HIS A 169 -16.81 -4.48 -10.41
C HIS A 169 -15.54 -4.34 -9.56
N GLN A 170 -14.60 -5.29 -9.67
CA GLN A 170 -13.31 -5.21 -8.96
C GLN A 170 -12.49 -3.97 -9.34
N LEU A 171 -12.44 -3.58 -10.62
CA LEU A 171 -11.69 -2.38 -11.04
C LEU A 171 -12.23 -1.09 -10.41
N ARG A 172 -13.55 -1.00 -10.23
CA ARG A 172 -14.21 0.09 -9.49
C ARG A 172 -13.91 0.00 -8.00
N CYS A 173 -14.16 -1.16 -7.41
CA CYS A 173 -14.02 -1.39 -5.98
C CYS A 173 -12.57 -1.32 -5.48
N ASN A 174 -11.59 -1.57 -6.34
CA ASN A 174 -10.19 -1.41 -6.02
C ASN A 174 -9.70 0.03 -6.27
N GLY A 175 -10.50 0.89 -6.92
CA GLY A 175 -10.09 2.24 -7.30
C GLY A 175 -9.04 2.25 -8.41
N VAL A 176 -9.06 1.25 -9.30
CA VAL A 176 -8.14 1.19 -10.45
C VAL A 176 -8.50 2.29 -11.45
N LEU A 177 -9.79 2.52 -11.68
CA LEU A 177 -10.26 3.56 -12.59
C LEU A 177 -9.87 4.96 -12.10
N GLU A 178 -10.01 5.22 -10.81
CA GLU A 178 -9.59 6.46 -10.14
C GLU A 178 -8.07 6.61 -10.22
N GLY A 179 -7.33 5.52 -9.97
CA GLY A 179 -5.88 5.47 -10.14
C GLY A 179 -5.45 5.84 -11.55
N ILE A 180 -6.07 5.23 -12.57
CA ILE A 180 -5.80 5.56 -13.99
C ILE A 180 -6.14 7.02 -14.27
N ARG A 181 -7.28 7.53 -13.78
CA ARG A 181 -7.69 8.92 -13.98
C ARG A 181 -6.68 9.91 -13.39
N ILE A 182 -6.18 9.63 -12.19
CA ILE A 182 -5.14 10.44 -11.53
C ILE A 182 -3.81 10.32 -12.27
N CYS A 183 -3.38 9.10 -12.63
CA CYS A 183 -2.13 8.87 -13.36
C CYS A 183 -2.12 9.50 -14.76
N ARG A 184 -3.26 9.52 -15.46
CA ARG A 184 -3.40 10.18 -16.78
C ARG A 184 -3.32 11.70 -16.69
N LYS A 185 -3.87 12.29 -15.62
CA LYS A 185 -3.75 13.74 -15.35
C LYS A 185 -2.39 14.12 -14.79
N GLY A 186 -1.74 13.20 -14.09
CA GLY A 186 -0.47 13.39 -13.43
C GLY A 186 0.74 13.10 -14.31
N PHE A 187 1.90 13.22 -13.69
CA PHE A 187 3.20 12.89 -14.25
C PHE A 187 3.88 11.89 -13.31
N PRO A 188 3.75 10.57 -13.55
CA PRO A 188 4.22 9.54 -12.63
C PRO A 188 5.75 9.48 -12.54
N ASN A 189 6.45 9.80 -13.64
CA ASN A 189 7.91 9.76 -13.70
C ASN A 189 8.50 11.13 -13.32
N ARG A 190 9.48 11.16 -12.43
CA ARG A 190 10.08 12.39 -11.90
C ARG A 190 11.58 12.22 -11.80
N ILE A 191 12.34 13.04 -12.52
CA ILE A 191 13.81 12.92 -12.58
C ILE A 191 14.43 14.25 -12.16
N LEU A 192 15.51 14.20 -11.37
CA LEU A 192 16.28 15.38 -11.01
C LEU A 192 16.94 15.98 -12.24
N TYR A 193 17.03 17.30 -12.33
CA TYR A 193 17.62 17.95 -13.50
C TYR A 193 19.07 17.53 -13.78
N ALA A 194 19.88 17.35 -12.73
CA ALA A 194 21.26 16.91 -12.85
C ALA A 194 21.35 15.49 -13.46
N GLU A 195 20.51 14.57 -12.96
CA GLU A 195 20.43 13.20 -13.46
C GLU A 195 19.93 13.16 -14.90
N PHE A 196 18.88 13.93 -15.22
CA PHE A 196 18.34 14.04 -16.57
C PHE A 196 19.39 14.56 -17.55
N LYS A 197 20.09 15.64 -17.18
CA LYS A 197 21.19 16.22 -17.96
C LYS A 197 22.26 15.17 -18.22
N GLN A 198 22.78 14.51 -17.20
CA GLN A 198 23.85 13.52 -17.35
C GLN A 198 23.41 12.33 -18.22
N ARG A 199 22.18 11.84 -18.03
CA ARG A 199 21.68 10.64 -18.68
C ARG A 199 21.37 10.84 -20.17
N TYR A 200 20.71 11.94 -20.52
CA TYR A 200 20.18 12.17 -21.86
C TYR A 200 21.02 13.13 -22.72
N ARG A 201 22.13 13.65 -22.20
CA ARG A 201 23.05 14.52 -22.96
C ARG A 201 23.50 13.91 -24.30
N ILE A 202 23.64 12.59 -24.37
CA ILE A 202 24.06 11.90 -25.59
C ILE A 202 23.03 12.01 -26.74
N LEU A 203 21.76 12.28 -26.43
CA LEU A 203 20.72 12.44 -27.45
C LEU A 203 21.02 13.62 -28.37
N ASN A 204 21.51 14.73 -27.80
CA ASN A 204 21.93 15.90 -28.56
C ASN A 204 23.06 16.66 -27.84
N PRO A 205 24.34 16.35 -28.16
CA PRO A 205 25.49 17.04 -27.58
C PRO A 205 25.55 18.54 -27.88
N HIS A 206 24.99 18.98 -29.02
CA HIS A 206 24.99 20.39 -29.42
C HIS A 206 24.04 21.24 -28.57
N ALA A 207 22.96 20.64 -28.06
CA ALA A 207 22.03 21.31 -27.15
C ALA A 207 22.64 21.58 -25.77
N ILE A 208 23.66 20.79 -25.37
CA ILE A 208 24.38 20.90 -24.09
C ILE A 208 25.90 20.86 -24.34
N PRO A 209 26.50 22.01 -24.71
CA PRO A 209 27.95 22.11 -24.98
C PRO A 209 28.79 21.78 -23.73
N ASP A 210 29.94 21.13 -23.93
CA ASP A 210 30.93 20.83 -22.86
C ASP A 210 31.57 22.09 -22.28
N ASP A 211 31.82 23.08 -23.13
CA ASP A 211 32.71 24.21 -22.82
C ASP A 211 32.04 25.31 -21.99
N LYS A 212 30.75 25.15 -21.64
CA LYS A 212 29.98 26.13 -20.88
C LYS A 212 29.24 25.46 -19.73
N PHE A 213 29.41 26.01 -18.52
CA PHE A 213 28.55 25.64 -17.41
C PHE A 213 27.11 26.09 -17.70
N VAL A 214 26.28 25.14 -18.14
CA VAL A 214 24.84 25.34 -18.30
C VAL A 214 24.12 24.79 -17.08
N ASP A 215 23.32 25.65 -16.45
CA ASP A 215 22.40 25.27 -15.39
C ASP A 215 21.57 24.03 -15.77
N SER A 216 21.43 23.09 -14.84
CA SER A 216 20.86 21.77 -15.11
C SER A 216 19.41 21.85 -15.58
N ARG A 217 18.64 22.83 -15.10
CA ARG A 217 17.27 23.05 -15.56
C ARG A 217 17.25 23.59 -16.98
N LYS A 218 18.01 24.65 -17.27
CA LYS A 218 18.11 25.21 -18.63
C LYS A 218 18.63 24.18 -19.65
N ALA A 219 19.55 23.32 -19.24
CA ALA A 219 20.05 22.22 -20.07
C ALA A 219 18.94 21.21 -20.40
N ALA A 220 18.12 20.83 -19.42
CA ALA A 220 16.97 19.96 -19.64
C ALA A 220 15.91 20.60 -20.55
N GLU A 221 15.62 21.90 -20.35
CA GLU A 221 14.68 22.66 -21.19
C GLU A 221 15.16 22.72 -22.65
N LYS A 222 16.43 23.06 -22.89
CA LYS A 222 17.02 23.08 -24.25
C LYS A 222 17.04 21.71 -24.91
N LEU A 223 17.41 20.67 -24.15
CA LEU A 223 17.48 19.32 -24.68
C LEU A 223 16.09 18.83 -25.11
N LEU A 224 15.08 18.97 -24.25
CA LEU A 224 13.71 18.56 -24.56
C LEU A 224 13.11 19.38 -25.72
N ALA A 225 13.41 20.68 -25.81
CA ALA A 225 12.99 21.51 -26.93
C ALA A 225 13.68 21.14 -28.26
N SER A 226 14.88 20.52 -28.20
CA SER A 226 15.59 20.04 -29.40
C SER A 226 15.10 18.68 -29.89
N LEU A 227 14.29 17.99 -29.09
CA LEU A 227 13.67 16.71 -29.44
C LEU A 227 12.25 16.97 -29.93
N ASP A 228 11.81 16.25 -30.96
CA ASP A 228 10.45 16.35 -31.50
C ASP A 228 9.45 15.62 -30.58
N ILE A 229 9.19 16.20 -29.41
CA ILE A 229 8.36 15.64 -28.35
C ILE A 229 7.23 16.61 -28.02
N ASP A 230 6.02 16.07 -27.90
CA ASP A 230 4.85 16.84 -27.46
C ASP A 230 5.07 17.43 -26.05
N HIS A 231 4.98 18.76 -25.96
CA HIS A 231 5.18 19.55 -24.75
C HIS A 231 4.10 19.29 -23.67
N ASN A 232 3.01 18.59 -24.01
CA ASN A 232 2.00 18.13 -23.05
C ASN A 232 2.39 16.84 -22.32
N GLN A 233 3.46 16.16 -22.75
CA GLN A 233 3.92 14.90 -22.16
C GLN A 233 4.94 15.10 -21.03
N TYR A 234 5.47 16.31 -20.86
CA TYR A 234 6.37 16.65 -19.77
C TYR A 234 6.03 18.00 -19.13
N LYS A 235 6.49 18.21 -17.90
CA LYS A 235 6.42 19.50 -17.19
C LYS A 235 7.69 19.75 -16.37
N PHE A 236 8.06 21.02 -16.28
CA PHE A 236 9.19 21.48 -15.47
C PHE A 236 8.71 21.89 -14.08
N GLY A 237 9.33 21.34 -13.04
CA GLY A 237 9.19 21.83 -11.67
C GLY A 237 10.42 22.63 -11.23
N HIS A 238 10.49 22.93 -9.93
CA HIS A 238 11.63 23.69 -9.39
C HIS A 238 12.95 22.90 -9.42
N THR A 239 12.92 21.62 -9.04
CA THR A 239 14.13 20.78 -8.90
C THR A 239 14.14 19.56 -9.82
N LYS A 240 12.98 19.23 -10.42
CA LYS A 240 12.75 18.00 -11.18
C LYS A 240 11.99 18.30 -12.45
N VAL A 241 12.22 17.46 -13.46
CA VAL A 241 11.37 17.33 -14.64
C VAL A 241 10.43 16.14 -14.46
N PHE A 242 9.20 16.30 -14.94
CA PHE A 242 8.09 15.39 -14.75
C PHE A 242 7.64 14.86 -16.11
N PHE A 243 7.46 13.56 -16.26
CA PHE A 243 7.05 12.91 -17.51
C PHE A 243 5.78 12.08 -17.32
N LYS A 244 4.95 12.05 -18.37
CA LYS A 244 3.85 11.10 -18.49
C LYS A 244 4.40 9.67 -18.65
N ALA A 245 3.52 8.69 -18.44
CA ALA A 245 3.83 7.30 -18.73
C ALA A 245 4.15 7.13 -20.22
N GLY A 246 5.10 6.25 -20.56
CA GLY A 246 5.53 5.98 -21.95
C GLY A 246 6.67 6.89 -22.43
N LEU A 247 6.59 8.21 -22.20
CA LEU A 247 7.59 9.15 -22.73
C LEU A 247 9.03 8.84 -22.27
N LEU A 248 9.21 8.46 -21.01
CA LEU A 248 10.54 8.13 -20.50
C LEU A 248 11.13 6.88 -21.19
N GLY A 249 10.30 5.90 -21.51
CA GLY A 249 10.72 4.72 -22.27
C GLY A 249 11.18 5.10 -23.68
N HIS A 250 10.42 5.97 -24.34
CA HIS A 250 10.80 6.50 -25.66
C HIS A 250 12.14 7.27 -25.63
N LEU A 251 12.41 8.04 -24.57
CA LEU A 251 13.70 8.70 -24.39
C LEU A 251 14.86 7.71 -24.18
N GLU A 252 14.62 6.58 -23.50
CA GLU A 252 15.63 5.52 -23.37
C GLU A 252 15.87 4.80 -24.71
N GLU A 253 14.83 4.52 -25.50
CA GLU A 253 14.97 3.92 -26.82
C GLU A 253 15.84 4.79 -27.76
N LEU A 254 15.54 6.09 -27.85
CA LEU A 254 16.35 7.04 -28.63
C LEU A 254 17.81 7.09 -28.15
N ARG A 255 18.02 6.93 -26.84
CA ARG A 255 19.34 6.94 -26.22
C ARG A 255 20.11 5.66 -26.56
N ASP A 256 19.45 4.52 -26.51
CA ASP A 256 20.05 3.23 -26.84
C ASP A 256 20.45 3.16 -28.32
N GLU A 257 19.63 3.69 -29.22
CA GLU A 257 19.98 3.81 -30.64
C GLU A 257 21.24 4.66 -30.88
N ARG A 258 21.37 5.78 -30.15
CA ARG A 258 22.55 6.64 -30.23
C ARG A 258 23.78 5.97 -29.64
N LEU A 259 23.65 5.33 -28.48
CA LEU A 259 24.72 4.58 -27.84
C LEU A 259 25.22 3.44 -28.72
N ALA A 260 24.32 2.70 -29.37
CA ALA A 260 24.67 1.62 -30.29
C ALA A 260 25.58 2.12 -31.42
N LYS A 261 25.28 3.27 -32.02
CA LYS A 261 26.11 3.88 -33.08
C LYS A 261 27.50 4.26 -32.54
N VAL A 262 27.57 4.92 -31.39
CA VAL A 262 28.84 5.35 -30.78
C VAL A 262 29.71 4.14 -30.39
N LEU A 263 29.10 3.13 -29.78
CA LEU A 263 29.78 1.90 -29.40
C LEU A 263 30.28 1.13 -30.61
N THR A 264 29.51 1.09 -31.71
CA THR A 264 29.94 0.44 -32.95
C THR A 264 31.18 1.12 -33.53
N LEU A 265 31.24 2.45 -33.53
CA LEU A 265 32.41 3.21 -33.98
C LEU A 265 33.63 2.96 -33.08
N LEU A 266 33.43 2.95 -31.76
CA LEU A 266 34.50 2.65 -30.80
C LEU A 266 35.04 1.22 -30.99
N GLN A 267 34.13 0.24 -31.14
CA GLN A 267 34.49 -1.15 -31.41
C GLN A 267 35.25 -1.29 -32.73
N ALA A 268 34.81 -0.61 -33.79
CA ALA A 268 35.49 -0.62 -35.09
C ALA A 268 36.90 -0.04 -34.99
N ALA A 269 37.07 1.10 -34.31
CA ALA A 269 38.36 1.73 -34.09
C ALA A 269 39.31 0.85 -33.25
N ALA A 270 38.80 0.25 -32.17
CA ALA A 270 39.58 -0.64 -31.31
C ALA A 270 40.02 -1.91 -32.05
N ARG A 271 39.10 -2.59 -32.74
CA ARG A 271 39.40 -3.77 -33.56
C ARG A 271 40.41 -3.46 -34.66
N GLY A 272 40.25 -2.33 -35.35
CA GLY A 272 41.18 -1.88 -36.38
C GLY A 272 42.58 -1.58 -35.82
N LYS A 273 42.68 -0.97 -34.63
CA LYS A 273 43.97 -0.73 -33.96
C LYS A 273 44.66 -2.03 -33.57
N ILE A 274 43.91 -2.96 -32.97
CA ILE A 274 44.43 -4.27 -32.55
C ILE A 274 45.03 -5.01 -33.76
N MET A 275 44.30 -5.09 -34.87
CA MET A 275 44.78 -5.80 -36.05
C MET A 275 46.00 -5.14 -36.71
N ARG A 276 46.08 -3.81 -36.73
CA ARG A 276 47.27 -3.10 -37.23
C ARG A 276 48.51 -3.35 -36.39
N MET A 277 48.36 -3.39 -35.06
CA MET A 277 49.46 -3.70 -34.15
C MET A 277 49.93 -5.15 -34.34
N GLU A 278 49.00 -6.09 -34.54
CA GLU A 278 49.33 -7.48 -34.79
C GLU A 278 50.03 -7.69 -36.14
N LEU A 279 49.59 -7.01 -37.19
CA LEU A 279 50.24 -7.04 -38.50
C LEU A 279 51.69 -6.55 -38.44
N LEU A 280 51.96 -5.45 -37.74
CA LEU A 280 53.32 -4.94 -37.55
C LEU A 280 54.21 -5.97 -36.86
N ARG A 281 53.71 -6.64 -35.82
CA ARG A 281 54.42 -7.74 -35.14
C ARG A 281 54.69 -8.93 -36.04
N MET A 282 53.79 -9.24 -36.96
CA MET A 282 53.99 -10.31 -37.94
C MET A 282 55.03 -9.95 -39.00
N MET A 283 55.14 -8.66 -39.37
CA MET A 283 56.14 -8.18 -40.34
C MET A 283 57.55 -8.04 -39.76
N GLU A 284 57.67 -7.90 -38.43
CA GLU A 284 58.95 -7.88 -37.72
C GLU A 284 59.53 -9.29 -37.45
N ARG A 285 58.77 -10.35 -37.77
CA ARG A 285 59.20 -11.76 -37.69
C ARG A 285 59.69 -12.26 -39.04
#